data_AF-A0A931PQG2-F1
#
_entry.id   AF-A0A931PQG2-F1
#
_cell.length_a   1.000
_cell.length_b   1.000
_cell.length_c   1.000
_cell.angle_alpha   90.00
_cell.angle_beta   90.00
_cell.angle_gamma   90.00
#
_symmetry.space_group_name_H-M   'P 1'
#
loop_
_entity.id
_entity.type
_entity.pdbx_description
1 polymer ?
#
loop_
_entity_poly.entity_id
_entity_poly.type
_entity_poly.pdbx_seq_one_letter_code
_entity_poly.pdbx_strand_id
1 'polypeptide(L)' 'MTSMWRQMFDVSHLNLKCAHCRKEIKALPFQPSADRPIYCDDCVSNYLTVSIRGGSGFREYRF' A
#
# COMPACT_ATOMS: atom_id res chain seq x y z
N MET A 1 25.26 -19.28 0.42
CA MET A 1 24.91 -17.98 -0.21
C MET A 1 23.57 -18.11 -0.91
N THR A 2 22.50 -18.31 -0.15
CA THR A 2 21.13 -18.39 -0.70
C THR A 2 20.22 -17.65 0.25
N SER A 3 20.38 -16.32 0.29
CA SER A 3 19.36 -15.43 0.84
C SER A 3 18.14 -15.62 -0.03
N MET A 4 17.21 -16.45 0.45
CA MET A 4 15.95 -16.77 -0.20
C MET A 4 15.08 -15.50 -0.23
N TRP A 5 15.38 -14.66 -1.23
CA TRP A 5 14.43 -14.03 -2.13
C TRP A 5 13.10 -13.62 -1.48
N ARG A 6 13.11 -12.54 -0.67
CA ARG A 6 11.98 -11.61 -0.65
C ARG A 6 11.87 -11.04 -2.06
N GLN A 7 11.12 -11.71 -2.93
CA GLN A 7 10.89 -11.26 -4.30
C GLN A 7 10.01 -10.00 -4.24
N MET A 8 10.63 -8.83 -4.23
CA MET A 8 9.97 -7.61 -4.69
C MET A 8 9.96 -7.69 -6.22
N PHE A 9 8.78 -7.82 -6.79
CA PHE A 9 8.62 -7.82 -8.23
C PHE A 9 8.64 -6.37 -8.70
N ASP A 10 9.63 -6.01 -9.52
CA ASP A 10 9.58 -4.76 -10.25
C ASP A 10 8.50 -4.88 -11.33
N VAL A 11 7.49 -4.04 -11.22
CA VAL A 11 6.33 -3.98 -12.12
C VAL A 11 6.36 -2.71 -12.97
N SER A 12 7.50 -1.99 -12.98
CA SER A 12 7.68 -0.76 -13.76
C SER A 12 7.43 -1.00 -15.25
N HIS A 13 7.77 -2.19 -15.75
CA HIS A 13 7.53 -2.60 -17.14
C HIS A 13 6.04 -2.85 -17.47
N LEU A 14 5.21 -3.14 -16.48
CA LEU A 14 3.78 -3.44 -16.67
C LEU A 14 2.90 -2.19 -16.70
N ASN A 15 3.47 -0.99 -16.49
CA ASN A 15 2.74 0.30 -16.54
C ASN A 15 1.41 0.26 -15.75
N LEU A 16 1.42 -0.41 -14.59
CA LEU A 16 0.23 -0.55 -13.75
C LEU A 16 -0.19 0.81 -13.21
N LYS A 17 -1.46 1.16 -13.43
CA LYS A 17 -2.05 2.42 -12.96
C LYS A 17 -2.99 2.16 -11.81
N CYS A 18 -2.87 2.96 -10.75
CA CYS A 18 -3.81 2.92 -9.64
C CYS A 18 -5.23 3.24 -10.15
N ALA A 19 -6.22 2.44 -9.75
CA ALA A 19 -7.60 2.63 -10.16
C ALA A 19 -8.20 3.96 -9.67
N HIS A 20 -7.68 4.52 -8.57
CA HIS A 20 -8.18 5.76 -7.98
C HIS A 20 -7.43 7.00 -8.47
N CYS A 21 -6.10 7.02 -8.36
CA CYS A 21 -5.28 8.22 -8.64
C CYS A 21 -4.54 8.16 -9.98
N ARG A 22 -4.63 7.05 -10.73
CA ARG A 22 -3.90 6.80 -12.00
C ARG A 22 -2.37 6.92 -11.90
N LYS A 23 -1.81 6.88 -10.69
CA LYS A 23 -0.36 6.87 -10.44
C LYS A 23 0.26 5.54 -10.89
N GLU A 24 1.49 5.62 -11.40
CA GLU A 24 2.28 4.46 -11.82
C GLU A 24 2.79 3.68 -10.60
N ILE A 25 2.63 2.35 -10.65
CA ILE A 25 3.09 1.42 -9.61
C ILE A 25 4.36 0.74 -10.12
N LYS A 26 5.46 0.89 -9.38
CA LYS A 26 6.79 0.42 -9.78
C LYS A 26 7.23 -0.88 -9.10
N ALA A 27 6.81 -1.10 -7.86
CA ALA A 27 7.17 -2.29 -7.10
C ALA A 27 5.95 -2.85 -6.36
N LEU A 28 5.75 -4.16 -6.45
CA LEU A 28 4.74 -4.87 -5.67
C LEU A 28 5.37 -6.12 -5.01
N PRO A 29 4.98 -6.43 -3.76
CA PRO A 29 5.47 -7.62 -3.06
C PRO A 29 4.77 -8.92 -3.51
N PHE A 30 3.80 -8.83 -4.42
CA PHE A 30 3.05 -9.96 -4.98
C PHE A 30 2.94 -9.81 -6.50
N GLN A 31 2.75 -10.94 -7.21
CA GLN A 31 2.52 -10.93 -8.65
C GLN A 31 1.22 -10.18 -8.98
N PRO A 32 1.28 -9.16 -9.85
CA PRO A 32 0.11 -8.39 -10.21
C PRO A 32 -0.89 -9.28 -10.97
N SER A 33 -2.04 -9.54 -10.36
CA SER A 33 -3.15 -10.22 -11.03
C SER A 33 -4.06 -9.17 -11.67
N ALA A 34 -4.27 -9.25 -12.98
CA ALA A 34 -5.06 -8.28 -13.75
C ALA A 34 -6.59 -8.32 -13.48
N ASP A 35 -7.03 -9.26 -12.64
CA ASP A 35 -8.45 -9.50 -12.33
C ASP A 35 -9.03 -8.48 -11.32
N ARG A 36 -8.19 -7.83 -10.50
CA ARG A 36 -8.64 -6.92 -9.42
C ARG A 36 -8.08 -5.50 -9.57
N PRO A 37 -8.84 -4.46 -9.17
CA PRO A 37 -8.34 -3.09 -9.17
C PRO A 37 -7.18 -2.94 -8.18
N ILE A 38 -6.03 -2.49 -8.68
CA ILE A 38 -4.82 -2.27 -7.88
C ILE A 38 -4.82 -0.83 -7.36
N TYR A 39 -4.51 -0.67 -6.08
CA TYR A 39 -4.39 0.63 -5.41
C TYR A 39 -2.94 0.87 -4.98
N CYS A 40 -2.48 2.12 -5.04
CA CYS A 40 -1.17 2.49 -4.51
C CYS A 40 -1.20 2.61 -2.98
N ASP A 41 -0.03 2.54 -2.35
CA ASP A 41 0.13 2.63 -0.89
C ASP A 41 -0.56 3.87 -0.30
N ASP A 42 -0.42 5.03 -0.95
CA ASP A 42 -1.14 6.26 -0.60
C ASP A 42 -2.66 6.09 -0.52
N CYS A 43 -3.28 5.45 -1.52
CA CYS A 43 -4.73 5.29 -1.57
C CYS A 43 -5.23 4.32 -0.49
N VAL A 44 -4.48 3.23 -0.27
CA VAL A 44 -4.77 2.26 0.79
C VAL A 44 -4.60 2.91 2.16
N SER A 45 -3.49 3.62 2.38
CA SER A 45 -3.21 4.37 3.60
C SER A 45 -4.30 5.39 3.90
N ASN A 46 -4.77 6.16 2.91
CA ASN A 46 -5.87 7.09 3.11
C ASN A 46 -7.16 6.39 3.56
N TYR A 47 -7.54 5.26 2.94
CA TYR A 47 -8.72 4.48 3.31
C TYR A 47 -8.65 3.97 4.75
N LEU A 48 -7.48 3.49 5.17
CA LEU A 48 -7.25 3.05 6.54
C LEU A 48 -7.28 4.23 7.52
N THR A 49 -6.63 5.35 7.21
CA THR A 49 -6.52 6.49 8.15
C THR A 49 -7.86 7.20 8.38
N VAL A 50 -8.75 7.26 7.40
CA VAL A 50 -10.10 7.84 7.57
C VAL A 50 -10.92 7.02 8.56
N SER A 51 -10.71 5.70 8.62
CA SER A 51 -11.37 4.81 9.57
C SER A 51 -10.79 4.88 11.00
N ILE A 52 -9.58 5.44 11.17
CA ILE A 52 -8.90 5.62 12.47
C ILE A 52 -9.03 7.06 13.01
N ARG A 53 -9.65 7.98 12.25
CA ARG A 53 -9.92 9.37 12.69
C ARG A 53 -11.08 9.49 13.69
N GLY A 54 -11.37 8.42 14.43
CA GLY A 54 -12.36 8.36 15.51
C GLY A 54 -11.81 7.81 16.83
N GLY A 55 -10.51 7.96 17.10
CA GLY A 55 -9.87 7.42 18.32
C GLY A 55 -9.00 8.45 19.04
N SER A 56 -9.63 9.29 19.83
CA SER A 56 -9.08 10.29 20.73
C SER A 56 -8.00 9.78 21.70
N GLY A 57 -6.91 10.56 21.80
CA GLY A 57 -6.52 11.15 23.09
C GLY A 57 -5.89 10.22 24.12
N PHE A 58 -4.56 10.24 24.15
CA PHE A 58 -3.75 9.90 25.31
C PHE A 58 -4.24 10.72 26.53
N ARG A 59 -4.97 10.09 27.46
CA ARG A 59 -5.19 10.66 28.80
C ARG A 59 -3.92 10.44 29.61
N GLU A 60 -3.04 11.45 29.57
CA GLU A 60 -1.91 11.55 30.48
C GLU A 60 -2.45 11.78 31.90
N TYR A 61 -2.50 10.72 32.71
CA TYR A 61 -2.79 10.82 34.13
C TYR A 61 -1.57 11.39 34.85
N ARG A 62 -1.56 12.71 35.00
CA ARG A 62 -0.65 13.42 35.90
C ARG A 62 -1.23 13.35 37.32
N PHE A 63 -0.49 12.69 38.22
CA PHE A 63 -0.60 12.86 39.66
C PHE A 63 0.24 14.06 40.10
#